data_AF-A0A318IN70-F1
#
_entry.id   AF-A0A318IN70-F1
#
_cell.length_a   1.000
_cell.length_b   1.000
_cell.length_c   1.000
_cell.angle_alpha   90.00
_cell.angle_beta   90.00
_cell.angle_gamma   90.00
#
_symmetry.space_group_name_H-M   'P 1'
#
loop_
_entity.id
_entity.type
_entity.pdbx_description
1 polymer ?
#
loop_
_entity_poly.entity_id
_entity_poly.type
_entity_poly.pdbx_seq_one_letter_code
_entity_poly.pdbx_strand_id
1 'polypeptide(L)'
;MNAKKSLLTLCLSMGVLALAQPGYAAVCPGEQQIALSFEGKQLDSWTGTSASMRSYTLANGFVLGLKVEQAPREIYARDFARSPEAQPEWVKISIYDASSKQPRYLTSTYGGSNSQQGYSAKGGADRVDELGSKGIKLSLSKPECKVNQADLAAIPTEKELGQVKEQLVATAQTLRWTAQAREDINKGKYVISYHQGSLPENVLARLTSLLQKDGIEIQLIAEGDARNSKDYFIGYGRTMFDAIQARFGAEHLKNIELQLKQEYKS
;
A
#
# COMPACT_ATOMS: atom_id res chain seq x y z
N MET A 1 32.14 -8.05 -66.48
CA MET A 1 31.61 -6.67 -66.54
C MET A 1 30.76 -6.46 -65.29
N ASN A 2 31.37 -5.94 -64.22
CA ASN A 2 31.21 -4.56 -63.71
C ASN A 2 29.82 -4.34 -63.07
N ALA A 3 29.63 -4.53 -61.76
CA ALA A 3 30.03 -3.67 -60.63
C ALA A 3 29.18 -2.40 -60.46
N LYS A 4 28.51 -2.30 -59.29
CA LYS A 4 28.18 -1.10 -58.46
C LYS A 4 27.27 -1.60 -57.31
N LYS A 5 27.79 -1.97 -56.13
CA LYS A 5 28.21 -1.14 -54.96
C LYS A 5 27.16 -0.11 -54.51
N SER A 6 26.49 -0.42 -53.38
CA SER A 6 25.98 0.47 -52.31
C SER A 6 25.73 -0.46 -51.12
N LEU A 7 26.50 -0.55 -50.03
CA LEU A 7 27.19 0.44 -49.18
C LEU A 7 26.22 1.37 -48.44
N LEU A 8 25.56 0.83 -47.41
CA LEU A 8 25.16 1.62 -46.24
C LEU A 8 25.16 0.70 -45.00
N THR A 9 26.33 0.56 -44.41
CA THR A 9 26.54 -0.03 -43.09
C THR A 9 26.17 1.02 -42.05
N LEU A 10 25.00 0.88 -41.41
CA LEU A 10 24.64 1.69 -40.25
C LEU A 10 25.08 0.94 -38.99
N CYS A 11 26.23 1.31 -38.45
CA CYS A 11 26.67 0.90 -37.12
C CYS A 11 25.73 1.49 -36.07
N LEU A 12 24.77 0.69 -35.58
CA LEU A 12 24.02 1.03 -34.38
C LEU A 12 24.86 0.63 -33.16
N SER A 13 25.69 1.55 -32.70
CA SER A 13 26.36 1.45 -31.40
C SER A 13 25.31 1.57 -30.31
N MET A 14 24.79 0.41 -29.87
CA MET A 14 23.92 0.29 -28.71
C MET A 14 24.77 0.50 -27.46
N GLY A 15 24.94 1.77 -27.09
CA GLY A 15 25.57 2.19 -25.86
C GLY A 15 24.79 1.61 -24.68
N VAL A 16 25.37 0.62 -24.01
CA VAL A 16 24.94 0.19 -22.69
C VAL A 16 25.30 1.34 -21.75
N LEU A 17 24.36 2.27 -21.56
CA LEU A 17 24.34 3.15 -20.40
C LEU A 17 24.15 2.24 -19.18
N ALA A 18 25.28 1.85 -18.58
CA ALA A 18 25.29 1.36 -17.22
C ALA A 18 24.80 2.52 -16.34
N LEU A 19 23.51 2.54 -16.05
CA LEU A 19 22.94 3.36 -15.00
C LEU A 19 23.57 2.87 -13.69
N ALA A 20 24.67 3.48 -13.29
CA ALA A 20 25.18 3.38 -11.93
C ALA A 20 24.08 3.93 -11.03
N GLN A 21 23.33 3.03 -10.37
CA GLN A 21 22.37 3.46 -9.37
C GLN A 21 23.16 4.16 -8.26
N PRO A 22 22.77 5.37 -7.84
CA PRO A 22 23.39 6.00 -6.69
C PRO A 22 23.19 5.07 -5.49
N GLY A 23 24.30 4.50 -5.01
CA GLY A 23 24.33 3.79 -3.74
C GLY A 23 24.15 4.81 -2.64
N TYR A 24 22.90 5.06 -2.22
CA TYR A 24 22.63 5.87 -1.04
C TYR A 24 23.24 5.15 0.16
N ALA A 25 24.06 5.85 0.94
CA ALA A 25 24.59 5.31 2.18
C ALA A 25 23.41 5.00 3.11
N ALA A 26 23.25 3.73 3.48
CA ALA A 26 22.19 3.32 4.39
C ALA A 26 22.45 3.98 5.76
N VAL A 27 21.46 4.71 6.28
CA VAL A 27 21.48 5.28 7.64
C VAL A 27 21.75 4.20 8.69
N CYS A 28 21.28 2.98 8.40
CA CYS A 28 21.40 1.83 9.27
C CYS A 28 22.34 0.78 8.66
N PRO A 29 23.48 0.46 9.33
CA PRO A 29 24.40 -0.55 8.85
C PRO A 29 23.76 -1.95 8.92
N GLY A 30 24.28 -2.86 8.09
CA GLY A 30 23.82 -4.25 8.01
C GLY A 30 22.78 -4.50 6.91
N GLU A 31 22.73 -5.75 6.44
CA GLU A 31 21.77 -6.16 5.43
C GLU A 31 20.47 -6.65 6.07
N GLN A 32 19.34 -6.23 5.50
CA GLN A 32 18.02 -6.74 5.86
C GLN A 32 17.95 -8.23 5.55
N GLN A 33 17.73 -9.07 6.57
CA GLN A 33 17.42 -10.49 6.38
C GLN A 33 15.91 -10.65 6.25
N ILE A 34 15.47 -11.45 5.28
CA ILE A 34 14.06 -11.65 4.97
C ILE A 34 13.82 -13.14 4.77
N ALA A 35 12.91 -13.72 5.56
CA ALA A 35 12.44 -15.08 5.36
C ALA A 35 10.94 -15.08 5.02
N LEU A 36 10.59 -15.73 3.91
CA LEU A 36 9.21 -15.91 3.45
C LEU A 36 8.72 -17.30 3.83
N SER A 37 7.53 -17.39 4.39
CA SER A 37 6.86 -18.66 4.68
C SER A 37 5.39 -18.66 4.24
N PHE A 38 4.89 -19.83 3.91
CA PHE A 38 3.49 -20.12 3.58
C PHE A 38 3.09 -21.41 4.27
N GLU A 39 1.95 -21.41 4.97
CA GLU A 39 1.49 -22.57 5.76
C GLU A 39 2.54 -23.08 6.77
N GLY A 40 3.33 -22.19 7.35
CA GLY A 40 4.39 -22.52 8.30
C GLY A 40 5.64 -23.17 7.68
N LYS A 41 5.67 -23.38 6.36
CA LYS A 41 6.85 -23.84 5.63
C LYS A 41 7.60 -22.65 5.05
N GLN A 42 8.91 -22.60 5.27
CA GLN A 42 9.76 -21.59 4.64
C GLN A 42 9.82 -21.85 3.13
N LEU A 43 9.48 -20.83 2.34
CA LEU A 43 9.55 -20.85 0.88
C LEU A 43 10.91 -20.35 0.38
N ASP A 44 11.43 -19.29 0.99
CA ASP A 44 12.69 -18.66 0.59
C ASP A 44 13.27 -17.83 1.75
N SER A 45 14.57 -17.52 1.66
CA SER A 45 15.26 -16.59 2.54
C SER A 45 16.34 -15.85 1.76
N TRP A 46 16.43 -14.53 1.94
CA TRP A 46 17.41 -13.71 1.25
C TRP A 46 17.85 -12.51 2.09
N THR A 47 18.92 -11.85 1.62
CA THR A 47 19.45 -10.64 2.23
C THR A 47 19.28 -9.44 1.30
N GLY A 48 19.18 -8.26 1.91
CA GLY A 48 19.00 -6.99 1.24
C GLY A 48 17.54 -6.66 0.87
N THR A 49 17.31 -5.37 0.62
CA THR A 49 16.09 -4.86 0.00
C THR A 49 16.37 -4.63 -1.50
N SER A 50 15.35 -4.77 -2.34
CA SER A 50 15.49 -4.58 -3.78
C SER A 50 14.15 -4.20 -4.42
N ALA A 51 14.22 -3.35 -5.45
CA ALA A 51 13.09 -3.10 -6.35
C ALA A 51 12.79 -4.31 -7.27
N SER A 52 13.67 -5.32 -7.29
CA SER A 52 13.46 -6.54 -8.06
C SER A 52 12.35 -7.39 -7.44
N MET A 53 11.36 -7.73 -8.24
CA MET A 53 10.26 -8.59 -7.81
C MET A 53 10.71 -10.05 -7.75
N ARG A 54 10.48 -10.70 -6.62
CA ARG A 54 10.60 -12.15 -6.45
C ARG A 54 9.23 -12.80 -6.70
N SER A 55 9.20 -13.97 -7.34
CA SER A 55 7.95 -14.64 -7.70
C SER A 55 7.93 -16.08 -7.18
N TYR A 56 6.79 -16.49 -6.62
CA TYR A 56 6.60 -17.81 -6.04
C TYR A 56 5.24 -18.38 -6.44
N THR A 57 5.18 -19.65 -6.84
CA THR A 57 3.90 -20.35 -7.01
C THR A 57 3.55 -21.03 -5.69
N LEU A 58 2.45 -20.61 -5.07
CA LEU A 58 1.98 -21.14 -3.80
C LEU A 58 1.20 -22.45 -4.00
N ALA A 59 0.99 -23.21 -2.91
CA ALA A 59 0.29 -24.50 -2.98
C ALA A 59 -1.20 -24.37 -3.41
N ASN A 60 -1.79 -23.18 -3.26
CA ASN A 60 -3.14 -22.87 -3.75
C ASN A 60 -3.17 -22.45 -5.24
N GLY A 61 -2.03 -22.50 -5.94
CA GLY A 61 -1.91 -22.12 -7.36
C GLY A 61 -1.72 -20.62 -7.60
N PHE A 62 -1.78 -19.77 -6.57
CA PHE A 62 -1.53 -18.35 -6.73
C PHE A 62 -0.05 -18.07 -7.03
N VAL A 63 0.22 -17.23 -8.03
CA VAL A 63 1.58 -16.78 -8.38
C VAL A 63 1.84 -15.46 -7.66
N LEU A 64 2.45 -15.55 -6.49
CA LEU A 64 2.82 -14.42 -5.66
C LEU A 64 4.00 -13.66 -6.27
N GLY A 65 3.83 -12.37 -6.55
CA GLY A 65 4.93 -11.44 -6.70
C GLY A 65 5.17 -10.66 -5.41
N LEU A 66 6.43 -10.48 -5.03
CA LEU A 66 6.84 -9.79 -3.80
C LEU A 66 8.01 -8.84 -4.07
N LYS A 67 7.91 -7.60 -3.60
CA LYS A 67 9.04 -6.67 -3.47
C LYS A 67 9.19 -6.26 -2.01
N VAL A 68 10.42 -6.16 -1.55
CA VAL A 68 10.76 -5.59 -0.25
C VAL A 68 11.82 -4.52 -0.49
N GLU A 69 11.43 -3.27 -0.33
CA GLU A 69 12.20 -2.09 -0.70
C GLU A 69 12.51 -1.24 0.55
N GLN A 70 13.48 -0.34 0.45
CA GLN A 70 13.70 0.66 1.48
C GLN A 70 12.46 1.57 1.61
N ALA A 71 12.05 1.91 2.83
CA ALA A 71 11.00 2.92 3.02
C ALA A 71 11.52 4.32 2.66
N PRO A 72 10.73 5.15 1.96
CA PRO A 72 11.17 6.48 1.57
C PRO A 72 11.05 7.47 2.74
N ARG A 73 11.78 8.58 2.65
CA ARG A 73 11.86 9.64 3.69
C ARG A 73 10.48 10.11 4.19
N GLU A 74 9.51 10.20 3.29
CA GLU A 74 8.16 10.68 3.55
C GLU A 74 7.44 9.87 4.65
N ILE A 75 7.76 8.57 4.75
CA ILE A 75 7.18 7.68 5.76
C ILE A 75 7.71 8.02 7.14
N TYR A 76 9.03 8.21 7.27
CA TYR A 76 9.65 8.62 8.51
C TYR A 76 9.18 10.02 8.94
N ALA A 77 9.11 10.97 8.02
CA ALA A 77 8.67 12.34 8.32
C ALA A 77 7.24 12.37 8.89
N ARG A 78 6.33 11.57 8.33
CA ARG A 78 4.95 11.42 8.83
C ARG A 78 4.93 10.86 10.25
N ASP A 79 5.75 9.84 10.52
CA ASP A 79 5.73 9.16 11.80
C ASP A 79 6.43 9.98 12.89
N PHE A 80 7.50 10.71 12.58
CA PHE A 80 8.10 11.71 13.49
C PHE A 80 7.15 12.84 13.86
N ALA A 81 6.29 13.28 12.93
CA ALA A 81 5.25 14.27 13.23
C ALA A 81 4.22 13.76 14.25
N ARG A 82 4.07 12.44 14.41
CA ARG A 82 3.18 11.80 15.39
C ARG A 82 3.90 11.47 16.69
N SER A 83 5.15 11.01 16.60
CA SER A 83 6.01 10.71 17.75
C SER A 83 7.46 11.11 17.43
N PRO A 84 8.04 12.10 18.11
CA PRO A 84 9.40 12.58 17.84
C PRO A 84 10.50 11.60 18.29
N GLU A 85 10.14 10.47 18.89
CA GLU A 85 11.10 9.44 19.32
C GLU A 85 11.77 8.77 18.13
N ALA A 86 12.99 8.24 18.35
CA ALA A 86 13.72 7.51 17.33
C ALA A 86 12.91 6.29 16.85
N GLN A 87 12.68 6.23 15.54
CA GLN A 87 11.84 5.21 14.90
C GLN A 87 12.70 4.01 14.49
N PRO A 88 12.16 2.78 14.47
CA PRO A 88 12.85 1.67 13.81
C PRO A 88 13.07 2.01 12.33
N GLU A 89 14.05 1.39 11.68
CA GLU A 89 14.10 1.42 10.22
C GLU A 89 12.88 0.68 9.64
N TRP A 90 12.32 1.21 8.56
CA TRP A 90 11.15 0.66 7.87
C TRP A 90 11.53 0.14 6.48
N VAL A 91 10.79 -0.88 6.05
CA VAL A 91 10.79 -1.38 4.68
C VAL A 91 9.40 -1.27 4.08
N LYS A 92 9.34 -0.99 2.78
CA LYS A 92 8.11 -1.08 1.98
C LYS A 92 7.98 -2.52 1.50
N ILE A 93 6.82 -3.13 1.72
CA ILE A 93 6.52 -4.47 1.24
C ILE A 93 5.38 -4.34 0.26
N SER A 94 5.60 -4.74 -1.00
CA SER A 94 4.60 -4.68 -2.06
C SER A 94 4.28 -6.09 -2.55
N ILE A 95 2.99 -6.40 -2.66
CA ILE A 95 2.46 -7.71 -3.07
C ILE A 95 1.76 -7.56 -4.42
N TYR A 96 2.01 -8.54 -5.29
CA TYR A 96 1.47 -8.62 -6.64
C TYR A 96 0.89 -10.00 -6.91
N ASP A 97 -0.05 -10.03 -7.84
CA ASP A 97 -0.40 -11.20 -8.63
C ASP A 97 0.51 -11.24 -9.86
N ALA A 98 1.47 -12.14 -9.85
CA ALA A 98 2.48 -12.34 -10.89
C ALA A 98 2.10 -13.45 -11.88
N SER A 99 0.81 -13.82 -11.98
CA SER A 99 0.33 -14.84 -12.92
C SER A 99 0.41 -14.42 -14.40
N SER A 100 0.59 -13.12 -14.66
CA SER A 100 0.62 -12.54 -15.99
C SER A 100 1.97 -11.87 -16.30
N LYS A 101 2.26 -11.61 -17.58
CA LYS A 101 3.46 -10.87 -18.03
C LYS A 101 3.56 -9.46 -17.41
N GLN A 102 2.42 -8.85 -17.07
CA GLN A 102 2.36 -7.61 -16.32
C GLN A 102 1.79 -7.91 -14.93
N PRO A 103 2.63 -8.00 -13.88
CA PRO A 103 2.16 -8.27 -12.53
C PRO A 103 1.14 -7.24 -12.07
N ARG A 104 0.02 -7.71 -11.53
CA ARG A 104 -1.04 -6.86 -11.00
C ARG A 104 -0.74 -6.53 -9.55
N TYR A 105 -0.55 -5.25 -9.25
CA TYR A 105 -0.35 -4.77 -7.89
C TYR A 105 -1.59 -5.03 -7.03
N LEU A 106 -1.39 -5.64 -5.85
CA LEU A 106 -2.43 -5.98 -4.90
C LEU A 106 -2.41 -5.05 -3.69
N THR A 107 -1.26 -4.87 -3.04
CA THR A 107 -1.14 -3.98 -1.89
C THR A 107 0.31 -3.63 -1.57
N SER A 108 0.50 -2.60 -0.77
CA SER A 108 1.76 -2.30 -0.12
C SER A 108 1.53 -1.86 1.33
N THR A 109 2.42 -2.30 2.21
CA THR A 109 2.49 -1.78 3.58
C THR A 109 3.92 -1.37 3.92
N TYR A 110 4.06 -0.68 5.04
CA TYR A 110 5.36 -0.41 5.62
C TYR A 110 5.47 -1.21 6.91
N GLY A 111 6.56 -1.95 7.07
CA GLY A 111 6.86 -2.72 8.27
C GLY A 111 8.24 -2.36 8.81
N GLY A 112 8.43 -2.49 10.13
CA GLY A 112 9.75 -2.32 10.73
C GLY A 112 10.74 -3.39 10.23
N SER A 113 12.02 -3.04 10.13
CA SER A 113 13.12 -3.92 9.70
C SER A 113 13.32 -5.14 10.60
N ASN A 114 12.81 -5.08 11.83
CA ASN A 114 12.74 -6.15 12.82
C ASN A 114 11.28 -6.45 13.18
N SER A 115 10.58 -7.17 12.32
CA SER A 115 9.15 -7.44 12.51
C SER A 115 8.68 -8.71 11.80
N GLN A 116 7.50 -9.19 12.17
CA GLN A 116 6.77 -10.20 11.40
C GLN A 116 5.59 -9.55 10.68
N GLN A 117 5.48 -9.78 9.37
CA GLN A 117 4.43 -9.21 8.54
C GLN A 117 3.62 -10.33 7.90
N GLY A 118 2.34 -10.43 8.23
CA GLY A 118 1.43 -11.45 7.71
C GLY A 118 0.46 -10.88 6.67
N TYR A 119 0.16 -11.63 5.62
CA TYR A 119 -0.81 -11.23 4.60
C TYR A 119 -1.72 -12.40 4.27
N SER A 120 -3.03 -12.22 4.37
CA SER A 120 -4.01 -13.27 4.12
C SER A 120 -5.37 -12.68 3.73
N ALA A 121 -6.30 -13.53 3.32
CA ALA A 121 -7.69 -13.13 3.13
C ALA A 121 -8.37 -12.67 4.44
N LYS A 122 -7.80 -13.03 5.61
CA LYS A 122 -8.25 -12.58 6.94
C LYS A 122 -7.56 -11.29 7.40
N GLY A 123 -6.62 -10.76 6.63
CA GLY A 123 -5.80 -9.60 7.02
C GLY A 123 -4.45 -9.98 7.61
N GLY A 124 -3.92 -9.08 8.45
CA GLY A 124 -2.57 -9.10 9.00
C GLY A 124 -1.97 -7.69 8.93
N ALA A 125 -0.79 -7.57 8.32
CA ALA A 125 -0.25 -6.29 7.87
C ALA A 125 -1.19 -5.64 6.84
N ASP A 126 -1.75 -6.45 5.94
CA ASP A 126 -2.90 -6.09 5.11
C ASP A 126 -3.67 -7.33 4.62
N ARG A 127 -4.87 -7.12 4.07
CA ARG A 127 -5.72 -8.14 3.47
C ARG A 127 -5.40 -8.35 1.99
N VAL A 128 -5.17 -9.61 1.63
CA VAL A 128 -4.97 -10.07 0.24
C VAL A 128 -5.77 -11.35 0.04
N ASP A 129 -6.90 -11.25 -0.66
CA ASP A 129 -7.86 -12.34 -0.80
C ASP A 129 -7.26 -13.54 -1.57
N GLU A 130 -6.41 -13.27 -2.56
CA GLU A 130 -5.77 -14.27 -3.41
C GLU A 130 -4.83 -15.23 -2.64
N LEU A 131 -4.33 -14.82 -1.47
CA LEU A 131 -3.49 -15.64 -0.61
C LEU A 131 -4.30 -16.67 0.23
N GLY A 132 -5.63 -16.58 0.21
CA GLY A 132 -6.49 -17.43 1.02
C GLY A 132 -6.32 -17.22 2.52
N SER A 133 -6.96 -18.08 3.33
CA SER A 133 -6.99 -17.94 4.79
C SER A 133 -5.67 -18.28 5.48
N LYS A 134 -4.78 -19.02 4.81
CA LYS A 134 -3.48 -19.43 5.33
C LYS A 134 -2.45 -18.32 5.21
N GLY A 135 -2.50 -17.55 4.12
CA GLY A 135 -1.65 -16.38 3.94
C GLY A 135 -0.15 -16.69 3.84
N ILE A 136 0.63 -15.63 3.65
CA ILE A 136 2.08 -15.66 3.80
C ILE A 136 2.50 -14.95 5.08
N LYS A 137 3.69 -15.28 5.56
CA LYS A 137 4.37 -14.54 6.62
C LYS A 137 5.80 -14.21 6.20
N LEU A 138 6.18 -12.96 6.37
CA LEU A 138 7.53 -12.45 6.26
C LEU A 138 8.11 -12.25 7.65
N SER A 139 9.27 -12.83 7.91
CA SER A 139 10.11 -12.51 9.06
C SER A 139 11.23 -11.58 8.60
N LEU A 140 11.21 -10.36 9.10
CA LEU A 140 12.18 -9.32 8.82
C LEU A 140 13.10 -9.19 10.02
N SER A 141 14.40 -9.26 9.79
CA SER A 141 15.38 -8.94 10.83
C SER A 141 16.58 -8.20 10.25
N LYS A 142 17.04 -7.19 10.96
CA LYS A 142 18.26 -6.43 10.66
C LYS A 142 18.90 -6.03 11.98
N PRO A 143 20.24 -5.95 12.12
CA PRO A 143 20.84 -5.44 13.35
C PRO A 143 20.15 -4.16 13.83
N GLU A 144 19.84 -4.08 15.13
CA GLU A 144 18.99 -3.01 15.65
C GLU A 144 19.56 -1.64 15.26
N CYS A 145 18.73 -0.87 14.57
CA CYS A 145 19.05 0.49 14.17
C CYS A 145 17.79 1.34 14.31
N LYS A 146 17.98 2.52 14.90
CA LYS A 146 16.93 3.52 15.06
C LYS A 146 17.30 4.75 14.25
N VAL A 147 16.36 5.19 13.44
CA VAL A 147 16.41 6.43 12.69
C VAL A 147 15.95 7.54 13.62
N ASN A 148 16.71 8.63 13.71
CA ASN A 148 16.30 9.84 14.41
C ASN A 148 15.95 10.96 13.40
N GLN A 149 15.44 12.08 13.89
CA GLN A 149 15.01 13.18 13.04
C GLN A 149 16.16 13.83 12.24
N ALA A 150 17.39 13.84 12.78
CA ALA A 150 18.56 14.37 12.08
C ALA A 150 18.97 13.49 10.89
N ASP A 151 18.65 12.20 10.92
CA ASP A 151 18.96 11.26 9.83
C ASP A 151 18.04 11.41 8.61
N LEU A 152 16.90 12.10 8.73
CA LEU A 152 15.90 12.21 7.66
C LEU A 152 16.48 12.70 6.33
N ALA A 153 17.42 13.65 6.37
CA ALA A 153 18.04 14.21 5.18
C ALA A 153 18.89 13.19 4.41
N ALA A 154 19.42 12.16 5.10
CA ALA A 154 20.21 11.09 4.49
C ALA A 154 19.33 9.97 3.90
N ILE A 155 18.04 9.90 4.28
CA ILE A 155 17.10 8.93 3.73
C ILE A 155 16.62 9.41 2.35
N PRO A 156 16.67 8.60 1.30
CA PRO A 156 16.17 8.97 -0.01
C PRO A 156 14.65 9.15 -0.03
N THR A 157 14.18 10.08 -0.84
CA THR A 157 12.75 10.25 -1.17
C THR A 157 12.23 9.12 -2.05
N GLU A 158 10.90 8.95 -2.13
CA GLU A 158 10.27 7.97 -3.02
C GLU A 158 10.75 8.13 -4.48
N LYS A 159 10.91 9.39 -4.92
CA LYS A 159 11.41 9.73 -6.25
C LYS A 159 12.86 9.28 -6.48
N GLU A 160 13.73 9.50 -5.49
CA GLU A 160 15.14 9.12 -5.55
C GLU A 160 15.35 7.60 -5.55
N LEU A 161 14.48 6.87 -4.86
CA LEU A 161 14.47 5.39 -4.89
C LEU A 161 13.93 4.83 -6.22
N GLY A 162 13.44 5.67 -7.13
CA GLY A 162 12.75 5.22 -8.33
C GLY A 162 11.47 4.43 -8.04
N GLN A 163 10.92 4.59 -6.83
CA GLN A 163 9.69 3.94 -6.42
C GLN A 163 8.53 4.60 -7.17
N VAL A 164 7.90 3.84 -8.06
CA VAL A 164 6.69 4.30 -8.72
C VAL A 164 5.53 4.13 -7.75
N LYS A 165 4.66 5.14 -7.68
CA LYS A 165 3.39 5.01 -6.96
C LYS A 165 2.54 3.98 -7.70
N GLU A 166 2.59 2.74 -7.23
CA GLU A 166 1.87 1.65 -7.88
C GLU A 166 0.38 1.87 -7.72
N GLN A 167 -0.30 1.85 -8.85
CA GLN A 167 -1.75 1.98 -8.89
C GLN A 167 -2.36 0.59 -8.84
N LEU A 168 -3.28 0.39 -7.90
CA LEU A 168 -4.21 -0.73 -7.96
C LEU A 168 -4.86 -0.72 -9.33
N VAL A 169 -4.67 -1.80 -10.09
CA VAL A 169 -5.34 -1.96 -11.37
C VAL A 169 -6.83 -2.07 -11.08
N ALA A 170 -7.61 -1.09 -11.54
CA ALA A 170 -9.05 -1.10 -11.36
C ALA A 170 -9.63 -2.35 -12.03
N THR A 171 -10.28 -3.21 -11.24
CA THR A 171 -11.01 -4.35 -11.79
C THR A 171 -12.30 -3.85 -12.45
N ALA A 172 -12.94 -4.67 -13.29
CA ALA A 172 -14.26 -4.35 -13.82
C ALA A 172 -15.28 -4.06 -12.70
N GLN A 173 -15.12 -4.72 -11.55
CA GLN A 173 -15.95 -4.52 -10.38
C GLN A 173 -15.61 -3.20 -9.66
N THR A 174 -14.32 -2.85 -9.52
CA THR A 174 -13.90 -1.53 -9.05
C THR A 174 -14.54 -0.42 -9.90
N LEU A 175 -14.48 -0.55 -11.23
CA LEU A 175 -15.04 0.45 -12.16
C LEU A 175 -16.56 0.60 -12.02
N ARG A 176 -17.29 -0.51 -11.84
CA ARG A 176 -18.73 -0.49 -11.56
C ARG A 176 -19.04 0.25 -10.26
N TRP A 177 -18.29 -0.03 -9.21
CA TRP A 177 -18.46 0.65 -7.92
C TRP A 177 -18.11 2.15 -7.99
N THR A 178 -17.08 2.52 -8.74
CA THR A 178 -16.77 3.94 -9.03
C THR A 178 -17.89 4.62 -9.79
N ALA A 179 -18.47 3.97 -10.80
CA ALA A 179 -19.61 4.51 -11.54
C ALA A 179 -20.83 4.72 -10.64
N GLN A 180 -21.13 3.76 -9.77
CA GLN A 180 -22.21 3.88 -8.79
C GLN A 180 -21.99 5.05 -7.83
N ALA A 181 -20.78 5.22 -7.30
CA ALA A 181 -20.47 6.35 -6.43
C ALA A 181 -20.69 7.70 -7.13
N ARG A 182 -20.29 7.82 -8.39
CA ARG A 182 -20.50 9.05 -9.18
C ARG A 182 -21.98 9.34 -9.40
N GLU A 183 -22.79 8.32 -9.63
CA GLU A 183 -24.24 8.47 -9.76
C GLU A 183 -24.86 8.99 -8.45
N ASP A 184 -24.48 8.41 -7.31
CA ASP A 184 -24.95 8.84 -5.99
C ASP A 184 -24.50 10.29 -5.68
N ILE A 185 -23.25 10.63 -5.97
CA ILE A 185 -22.72 12.00 -5.82
C ILE A 185 -23.52 13.00 -6.68
N ASN A 186 -23.83 12.65 -7.93
CA ASN A 186 -24.62 13.50 -8.83
C ASN A 186 -26.05 13.69 -8.33
N LYS A 187 -26.58 12.75 -7.55
CA LYS A 187 -27.87 12.86 -6.84
C LYS A 187 -27.75 13.63 -5.52
N GLY A 188 -26.56 14.12 -5.17
CA GLY A 188 -26.31 14.84 -3.92
C GLY A 188 -26.19 13.93 -2.69
N LYS A 189 -26.02 12.62 -2.90
CA LYS A 189 -25.95 11.62 -1.84
C LYS A 189 -24.49 11.34 -1.46
N TYR A 190 -24.15 11.56 -0.20
CA TYR A 190 -22.80 11.32 0.34
C TYR A 190 -22.87 10.24 1.40
N VAL A 191 -22.10 9.16 1.22
CA VAL A 191 -22.19 7.98 2.07
C VAL A 191 -20.82 7.57 2.59
N ILE A 192 -20.68 7.40 3.90
CA ILE A 192 -19.50 6.75 4.49
C ILE A 192 -19.90 5.35 4.94
N SER A 193 -19.19 4.35 4.45
CA SER A 193 -19.47 2.95 4.76
C SER A 193 -18.53 2.42 5.85
N TYR A 194 -19.09 1.73 6.84
CA TYR A 194 -18.37 1.06 7.93
C TYR A 194 -18.76 -0.40 8.02
N HIS A 195 -17.84 -1.26 8.48
CA HIS A 195 -18.22 -2.62 8.84
C HIS A 195 -19.07 -2.61 10.10
N GLN A 196 -20.12 -3.42 10.13
CA GLN A 196 -20.91 -3.58 11.34
C GLN A 196 -20.01 -4.10 12.48
N GLY A 197 -20.07 -3.42 13.64
CA GLY A 197 -19.22 -3.74 14.79
C GLY A 197 -17.81 -3.15 14.74
N SER A 198 -17.44 -2.37 13.70
CA SER A 198 -16.10 -1.74 13.65
C SER A 198 -15.94 -0.57 14.61
N LEU A 199 -17.03 -0.03 15.16
CA LEU A 199 -17.05 1.07 16.10
C LEU A 199 -17.97 0.72 17.27
N PRO A 200 -17.63 1.13 18.51
CA PRO A 200 -18.58 1.08 19.63
C PRO A 200 -19.87 1.85 19.31
N GLU A 201 -21.01 1.37 19.81
CA GLU A 201 -22.33 1.94 19.49
C GLU A 201 -22.45 3.43 19.82
N ASN A 202 -21.91 3.85 20.96
CA ASN A 202 -21.89 5.26 21.38
C ASN A 202 -21.10 6.14 20.40
N VAL A 203 -19.95 5.65 19.93
CA VAL A 203 -19.11 6.36 18.95
C VAL A 203 -19.81 6.44 17.61
N LEU A 204 -20.42 5.34 17.17
CA LEU A 204 -21.16 5.30 15.91
C LEU A 204 -22.37 6.24 15.94
N ALA A 205 -23.14 6.27 17.03
CA ALA A 205 -24.27 7.19 17.18
C ALA A 205 -23.83 8.65 17.13
N ARG A 206 -22.72 8.98 17.80
CA ARG A 206 -22.15 10.33 17.78
C ARG A 206 -21.66 10.73 16.40
N LEU A 207 -20.87 9.87 15.75
CA LEU A 207 -20.38 10.08 14.40
C LEU A 207 -21.55 10.26 13.42
N THR A 208 -22.60 9.45 13.55
CA THR A 208 -23.84 9.58 12.76
C THR A 208 -24.45 10.96 12.94
N SER A 209 -24.58 11.44 14.19
CA SER A 209 -25.15 12.76 14.48
C SER A 209 -24.31 13.90 13.90
N LEU A 210 -22.98 13.79 13.95
CA LEU A 210 -22.07 14.80 13.39
C LEU A 210 -22.17 14.86 11.86
N LEU A 211 -22.14 13.70 11.21
CA LEU A 211 -22.19 13.60 9.74
C LEU A 211 -23.56 13.91 9.15
N GLN A 212 -24.65 13.56 9.83
CA GLN A 212 -26.01 13.87 9.36
C GLN A 212 -26.28 15.38 9.27
N LYS A 213 -25.63 16.19 10.11
CA LYS A 213 -25.74 17.67 10.02
C LYS A 213 -25.22 18.20 8.68
N ASP A 214 -24.27 17.50 8.09
CA ASP A 214 -23.69 17.82 6.80
C ASP A 214 -24.41 17.12 5.63
N GLY A 215 -25.48 16.36 5.91
CA GLY A 215 -26.17 15.53 4.92
C GLY A 215 -25.35 14.31 4.48
N ILE A 216 -24.38 13.87 5.28
CA ILE A 216 -23.59 12.67 5.03
C ILE A 216 -24.23 11.49 5.76
N GLU A 217 -24.58 10.46 4.99
CA GLU A 217 -25.18 9.23 5.51
C GLU A 217 -24.10 8.25 5.95
N ILE A 218 -24.36 7.54 7.05
CA ILE A 218 -23.56 6.37 7.43
C ILE A 218 -24.27 5.10 6.98
N GLN A 219 -23.52 4.23 6.32
CA GLN A 219 -23.99 2.92 5.90
C GLN A 219 -23.18 1.82 6.61
N LEU A 220 -23.88 0.95 7.33
CA LEU A 220 -23.28 -0.24 7.94
C LEU A 220 -23.30 -1.40 6.96
N ILE A 221 -22.14 -2.03 6.79
CA ILE A 221 -21.91 -3.19 5.92
C ILE A 221 -21.85 -4.43 6.80
N ALA A 222 -22.82 -5.33 6.64
CA ALA A 222 -22.86 -6.60 7.33
C ALA A 222 -21.80 -7.59 6.78
N GLU A 223 -21.52 -8.63 7.55
CA GLU A 223 -20.71 -9.76 7.08
C GLU A 223 -21.41 -10.47 5.91
N GLY A 224 -20.65 -10.81 4.86
CA GLY A 224 -21.20 -11.44 3.64
C GLY A 224 -21.87 -10.47 2.65
N ASP A 225 -22.00 -9.18 2.96
CA ASP A 225 -22.46 -8.17 2.00
C ASP A 225 -21.46 -8.00 0.85
N ALA A 226 -21.92 -7.86 -0.40
CA ALA A 226 -21.04 -7.63 -1.55
C ALA A 226 -20.20 -6.34 -1.42
N ARG A 227 -20.65 -5.38 -0.61
CA ARG A 227 -19.92 -4.15 -0.25
C ARG A 227 -18.79 -4.41 0.74
N ASN A 228 -18.76 -5.57 1.38
CA ASN A 228 -17.63 -6.07 2.16
C ASN A 228 -16.52 -6.64 1.23
N SER A 229 -16.28 -5.97 0.10
CA SER A 229 -15.26 -6.33 -0.87
C SER A 229 -14.24 -5.21 -1.02
N LYS A 230 -12.98 -5.58 -1.26
CA LYS A 230 -11.90 -4.64 -1.54
C LYS A 230 -12.24 -3.73 -2.73
N ASP A 231 -12.87 -4.28 -3.77
CA ASP A 231 -13.32 -3.52 -4.93
C ASP A 231 -14.34 -2.43 -4.59
N TYR A 232 -15.23 -2.67 -3.63
CA TYR A 232 -16.19 -1.65 -3.18
C TYR A 232 -15.47 -0.49 -2.48
N PHE A 233 -14.56 -0.78 -1.55
CA PHE A 233 -13.83 0.28 -0.84
C PHE A 233 -12.89 1.07 -1.77
N ILE A 234 -12.21 0.39 -2.69
CA ILE A 234 -11.35 1.05 -3.69
C ILE A 234 -12.19 1.87 -4.67
N GLY A 235 -13.29 1.31 -5.17
CA GLY A 235 -14.11 1.93 -6.20
C GLY A 235 -15.06 2.97 -5.61
N TYR A 236 -16.05 2.52 -4.85
CA TYR A 236 -17.09 3.36 -4.28
C TYR A 236 -16.57 4.19 -3.11
N GLY A 237 -15.98 3.54 -2.10
CA GLY A 237 -15.55 4.17 -0.85
C GLY A 237 -14.59 5.33 -1.07
N ARG A 238 -13.53 5.13 -1.87
CA ARG A 238 -12.56 6.17 -2.18
C ARG A 238 -13.16 7.33 -2.98
N THR A 239 -13.92 7.03 -4.04
CA THR A 239 -14.58 8.07 -4.85
C THR A 239 -15.50 8.93 -4.00
N MET A 240 -16.26 8.29 -3.10
CA MET A 240 -17.16 8.98 -2.19
C MET A 240 -16.41 9.82 -1.15
N PHE A 241 -15.33 9.28 -0.57
CA PHE A 241 -14.49 10.02 0.36
C PHE A 241 -13.85 11.26 -0.28
N ASP A 242 -13.31 11.12 -1.49
CA ASP A 242 -12.73 12.24 -2.24
C ASP A 242 -13.78 13.33 -2.51
N ALA A 243 -15.02 12.93 -2.85
CA ALA A 243 -16.12 13.87 -3.08
C ALA A 243 -16.59 14.58 -1.79
N ILE A 244 -16.65 13.86 -0.67
CA ILE A 244 -16.94 14.44 0.65
C ILE A 244 -15.84 15.45 1.00
N GLN A 245 -14.58 15.07 0.88
CA GLN A 245 -13.46 15.97 1.19
C GLN A 245 -13.46 17.21 0.29
N ALA A 246 -13.79 17.06 -0.99
CA ALA A 246 -13.90 18.18 -1.92
C ALA A 246 -15.06 19.13 -1.56
N ARG A 247 -16.19 18.60 -1.08
CA ARG A 247 -17.38 19.40 -0.75
C ARG A 247 -17.28 20.09 0.60
N PHE A 248 -16.79 19.38 1.62
CA PHE A 248 -16.84 19.84 3.02
C PHE A 248 -15.46 20.29 3.55
N GLY A 249 -14.38 19.96 2.85
CA GLY A 249 -13.01 20.33 3.22
C GLY A 249 -12.36 19.37 4.21
N ALA A 250 -11.04 19.19 4.08
CA ALA A 250 -10.27 18.28 4.93
C ALA A 250 -10.22 18.69 6.41
N GLU A 251 -10.16 20.00 6.69
CA GLU A 251 -10.14 20.51 8.07
C GLU A 251 -11.46 20.26 8.80
N HIS A 252 -12.59 20.29 8.10
CA HIS A 252 -13.89 19.95 8.69
C HIS A 252 -13.95 18.49 9.14
N LEU A 253 -13.52 17.56 8.26
CA LEU A 253 -13.46 16.14 8.59
C LEU A 253 -12.50 15.86 9.75
N LYS A 254 -11.37 16.58 9.81
CA LYS A 254 -10.42 16.50 10.91
C LYS A 254 -11.00 17.01 12.23
N ASN A 255 -11.82 18.06 12.20
CA ASN A 255 -12.53 18.54 13.39
C ASN A 255 -13.54 17.52 13.91
N ILE A 256 -14.26 16.82 13.03
CA ILE A 256 -15.14 15.71 13.41
C ILE A 256 -14.32 14.60 14.09
N GLU A 257 -13.17 14.22 13.52
CA GLU A 257 -12.27 13.22 14.10
C GLU A 257 -11.75 13.63 15.50
N LEU A 258 -11.37 14.91 15.67
CA LEU A 258 -10.89 15.44 16.94
C LEU A 258 -11.98 15.39 18.03
N GLN A 259 -13.22 15.75 17.69
CA GLN A 259 -14.35 15.68 18.63
C GLN A 259 -14.58 14.23 19.11
N LEU A 260 -14.52 13.26 18.19
CA LEU A 260 -14.67 11.84 18.54
C LEU A 260 -13.52 11.33 19.42
N LYS A 261 -12.28 11.77 19.17
CA LYS A 261 -11.10 11.38 19.96
C LYS A 261 -11.11 11.92 21.38
N GLN A 262 -11.66 13.11 21.60
CA GLN A 262 -11.77 13.69 22.94
C GLN A 262 -12.74 12.89 23.82
N GLU A 263 -13.86 12.47 23.23
CA GLU A 263 -14.86 11.63 23.91
C GLU A 263 -14.40 10.18 24.13
N TYR A 264 -13.42 9.68 23.36
CA TYR A 264 -12.84 8.35 23.57
C TYR A 264 -11.86 8.27 24.75
N LYS A 265 -11.35 9.43 25.21
CA LYS A 265 -10.39 9.54 26.32
C LYS A 265 -11.05 9.87 27.67
N SER A 266 -12.34 10.21 27.67
CA SER A 266 -13.17 10.44 28.84
C SER A 266 -13.93 9.18 29.23
#